data_AF-A0A7S0FJZ8-F1
#
_entry.id   AF-A0A7S0FJZ8-F1
#
_cell.length_a   1.000
_cell.length_b   1.000
_cell.length_c   1.000
_cell.angle_alpha   90.00
_cell.angle_beta   90.00
_cell.angle_gamma   90.00
#
_symmetry.space_group_name_H-M   'P 1'
#
loop_
_entity.id
_entity.type
_entity.pdbx_description
1 polymer ?
#
loop_
_entity_poly.entity_id
_entity_poly.type
_entity_poly.pdbx_seq_one_letter_code
_entity_poly.pdbx_strand_id
1 'polypeptide(L)'
;VAVEPVSENYWALPLGRPPTEHGYANRSALSWHLYCPYAPDKAPVEAFTHLCSFIDAAFFSIMAHNARTVGGGWLLTEFGSLGNSSLDLQELRRVVELADQALTSRIYWQYKAYKDLTSSGGYGRLSLYTDGDLQSNKLRTLATPFAQCVAGSPVFMRFVPETSVFALEYIPAAAPRGLRATSVIHLAAELHYRDGFRVFTNAAMDGLSLSLSEGSILEVEHTSA
;
A
#
# COMPACT_ATOMS: atom_id res chain seq x y z
N VAL A 1 8.96 19.17 -16.25
CA VAL A 1 8.61 18.91 -14.83
C VAL A 1 7.16 19.29 -14.70
N ALA A 2 6.26 18.30 -14.61
CA ALA A 2 4.88 18.59 -14.26
C ALA A 2 4.90 19.11 -12.82
N VAL A 3 4.55 20.38 -12.64
CA VAL A 3 4.26 20.93 -11.31
C VAL A 3 2.78 20.70 -11.15
N GLU A 4 2.41 19.55 -10.60
CA GLU A 4 1.02 19.35 -10.19
C GLU A 4 0.73 20.32 -9.04
N PRO A 5 -0.43 20.99 -9.03
CA PRO A 5 -0.88 21.76 -7.89
C PRO A 5 -1.42 20.79 -6.82
N VAL A 6 -0.61 19.84 -6.39
CA VAL A 6 -0.82 19.18 -5.12
C VAL A 6 -0.32 20.17 -4.07
N SER A 7 -1.00 20.28 -2.94
CA SER A 7 -0.35 20.84 -1.76
C SER A 7 0.80 19.89 -1.40
N GLU A 8 1.95 20.08 -2.05
CA GLU A 8 3.20 19.37 -1.79
C GLU A 8 3.66 19.78 -0.39
N ASN A 9 3.09 19.13 0.62
CA ASN A 9 3.38 19.44 2.00
C ASN A 9 4.63 18.67 2.46
N TYR A 10 5.74 18.84 1.74
CA TYR A 10 7.08 18.40 2.17
C TYR A 10 7.51 19.02 3.50
N TRP A 11 6.83 20.08 3.92
CA TRP A 11 7.21 20.93 5.06
C TRP A 11 6.46 20.59 6.34
N ALA A 12 5.70 19.49 6.38
CA ALA A 12 4.89 19.10 7.53
C ALA A 12 4.01 20.26 8.06
N LEU A 13 3.57 21.16 7.19
CA LEU A 13 2.66 22.23 7.55
C LEU A 13 1.42 21.60 8.17
N PRO A 14 0.90 22.12 9.28
CA PRO A 14 -0.29 21.57 9.90
C PRO A 14 -1.41 21.56 8.85
N LEU A 15 -1.84 20.36 8.45
CA LEU A 15 -3.07 20.25 7.69
C LEU A 15 -4.21 20.65 8.62
N GLY A 16 -5.03 21.60 8.18
CA GLY A 16 -6.26 21.95 8.89
C GLY A 16 -7.15 20.72 9.06
N ARG A 17 -8.06 20.77 10.03
CA ARG A 17 -9.11 19.75 10.16
C ARG A 17 -9.91 19.66 8.85
N PRO A 18 -10.47 18.49 8.51
CA PRO A 18 -11.30 18.39 7.32
C PRO A 18 -12.49 19.35 7.43
N PRO A 19 -13.06 19.84 6.33
CA PRO A 19 -14.20 20.76 6.37
C PRO A 19 -15.32 20.23 7.28
N THR A 20 -15.48 20.87 8.45
CA THR A 20 -16.40 20.41 9.50
C THR A 20 -17.81 20.99 9.35
N GLU A 21 -17.96 22.02 8.52
CA GLU A 21 -19.16 22.84 8.33
C GLU A 21 -20.42 22.07 7.90
N HIS A 22 -20.28 20.81 7.50
CA HIS A 22 -21.39 19.94 7.12
C HIS A 22 -21.31 18.52 7.73
N GLY A 23 -20.51 18.34 8.78
CA GLY A 23 -20.38 17.04 9.45
C GLY A 23 -19.74 15.96 8.57
N TYR A 24 -18.90 16.34 7.60
CA TYR A 24 -18.18 15.39 6.74
C TYR A 24 -16.93 14.79 7.42
N ALA A 25 -16.51 15.32 8.58
CA ALA A 25 -15.28 14.90 9.24
C ALA A 25 -15.20 13.38 9.49
N ASN A 26 -16.31 12.70 9.74
CA ASN A 26 -16.35 11.24 9.96
C ASN A 26 -16.34 10.41 8.66
N ARG A 27 -16.35 11.04 7.49
CA ARG A 27 -16.36 10.44 6.15
C ARG A 27 -15.39 11.13 5.20
N SER A 28 -14.42 11.87 5.74
CA SER A 28 -13.30 12.46 5.01
C SER A 28 -12.07 11.56 5.14
N ALA A 29 -11.24 11.57 4.11
CA ALA A 29 -9.95 10.89 4.13
C ALA A 29 -8.86 11.81 3.59
N LEU A 30 -7.67 11.74 4.17
CA LEU A 30 -6.48 12.43 3.69
C LEU A 30 -5.94 11.73 2.43
N SER A 31 -5.96 12.44 1.32
CA SER A 31 -5.40 12.03 0.03
C SER A 31 -4.02 12.63 -0.14
N TRP A 32 -3.02 11.83 -0.51
CA TRP A 32 -1.65 12.30 -0.65
C TRP A 32 -0.85 11.48 -1.65
N HIS A 33 0.17 12.11 -2.23
CA HIS A 33 1.02 11.54 -3.27
C HIS A 33 2.45 11.38 -2.73
N LEU A 34 3.20 10.42 -3.29
CA LEU A 34 4.61 10.24 -2.97
C LEU A 34 5.42 9.93 -4.22
N TYR A 35 6.42 10.79 -4.47
CA TYR A 35 7.37 10.63 -5.54
C TYR A 35 8.77 10.93 -5.02
N CYS A 36 9.74 10.07 -5.37
CA CYS A 36 11.12 10.48 -5.18
C CYS A 36 11.46 11.60 -6.18
N PRO A 37 12.03 12.73 -5.73
CA PRO A 37 12.35 13.85 -6.61
C PRO A 37 13.54 13.57 -7.55
N TYR A 38 14.26 12.47 -7.33
CA TYR A 38 15.39 12.05 -8.15
C TYR A 38 14.95 10.98 -9.14
N ALA A 39 15.26 11.18 -10.41
CA ALA A 39 15.03 10.16 -11.42
C ALA A 39 16.22 9.17 -11.43
N PRO A 40 15.97 7.85 -11.49
CA PRO A 40 17.02 6.83 -11.42
C PRO A 40 18.02 6.89 -12.58
N ASP A 41 17.66 7.56 -13.69
CA ASP A 41 18.50 7.79 -14.86
C ASP A 41 19.36 9.07 -14.78
N LYS A 42 19.16 9.92 -13.77
CA LYS A 42 19.79 11.25 -13.65
C LYS A 42 20.60 11.48 -12.38
N ALA A 43 20.51 10.57 -11.41
CA ALA A 43 21.28 10.64 -10.17
C ALA A 43 22.26 9.46 -10.06
N PRO A 44 23.43 9.63 -9.41
CA PRO A 44 24.24 8.49 -8.99
C PRO A 44 23.39 7.51 -8.18
N VAL A 45 23.54 6.20 -8.43
CA VAL A 45 22.72 5.13 -7.80
C VAL A 45 22.68 5.29 -6.28
N GLU A 46 23.81 5.60 -5.65
CA GLU A 46 23.92 5.81 -4.20
C GLU A 46 23.08 6.99 -3.71
N ALA A 47 23.10 8.11 -4.45
CA ALA A 47 22.30 9.29 -4.12
C ALA A 47 20.80 9.00 -4.26
N PHE A 48 20.39 8.27 -5.31
CA PHE A 48 19.01 7.84 -5.49
C PHE A 48 18.56 6.91 -4.34
N THR A 49 19.30 5.82 -4.09
CA THR A 49 18.89 4.83 -3.09
C THR A 49 18.84 5.41 -1.67
N HIS A 50 19.85 6.18 -1.25
CA HIS A 50 19.88 6.69 0.13
C HIS A 50 18.95 7.88 0.34
N LEU A 51 18.90 8.81 -0.61
CA LEU A 51 18.12 10.04 -0.44
C LEU A 51 16.63 9.79 -0.64
N CYS A 52 16.22 9.00 -1.64
CA CYS A 52 14.82 8.58 -1.77
C CYS A 52 14.38 7.84 -0.50
N SER A 53 15.13 6.81 -0.09
CA SER A 53 14.80 6.05 1.12
C SER A 53 14.61 6.93 2.37
N PHE A 54 15.43 7.96 2.54
CA PHE A 54 15.27 8.91 3.64
C PHE A 54 14.03 9.79 3.46
N ILE A 55 13.86 10.40 2.29
CA ILE A 55 12.75 11.31 1.98
C ILE A 55 11.42 10.59 2.18
N ASP A 56 11.28 9.39 1.64
CA ASP A 56 10.03 8.65 1.71
C ASP A 56 9.70 8.22 3.13
N ALA A 57 10.68 7.70 3.89
CA ALA A 57 10.47 7.36 5.29
C ALA A 57 10.04 8.58 6.13
N ALA A 58 10.67 9.74 5.86
CA ALA A 58 10.30 10.99 6.50
C ALA A 58 8.87 11.42 6.09
N PHE A 59 8.52 11.31 4.81
CA PHE A 59 7.21 11.70 4.30
C PHE A 59 6.09 10.81 4.84
N PHE A 60 6.29 9.48 4.88
CA PHE A 60 5.37 8.56 5.55
C PHE A 60 5.16 8.93 7.02
N SER A 61 6.23 9.29 7.74
CA SER A 61 6.16 9.71 9.14
C SER A 61 5.34 10.99 9.32
N ILE A 62 5.55 11.99 8.45
CA ILE A 62 4.80 13.25 8.41
C ILE A 62 3.32 12.99 8.10
N MET A 63 3.03 12.18 7.08
CA MET A 63 1.65 11.90 6.66
C MET A 63 0.91 11.06 7.69
N ALA A 64 1.59 10.13 8.37
CA ALA A 64 1.02 9.39 9.49
C ALA A 64 0.66 10.33 10.66
N HIS A 65 1.53 11.32 10.95
CA HIS A 65 1.23 12.34 11.95
C HIS A 65 0.02 13.19 11.55
N ASN A 66 -0.02 13.66 10.29
CA ASN A 66 -1.13 14.45 9.77
C ASN A 66 -2.45 13.67 9.78
N ALA A 67 -2.45 12.40 9.36
CA ALA A 67 -3.63 11.55 9.38
C ALA A 67 -4.21 11.40 10.79
N ARG A 68 -3.35 11.23 11.81
CA ARG A 68 -3.78 11.20 13.22
C ARG A 68 -4.37 12.52 13.70
N THR A 69 -3.79 13.64 13.28
CA THR A 69 -4.23 14.99 13.69
C THR A 69 -5.54 15.41 13.02
N VAL A 70 -5.70 15.11 11.73
CA VAL A 70 -6.90 15.40 10.94
C VAL A 70 -8.05 14.48 11.34
N GLY A 71 -7.74 13.22 11.64
CA GLY A 71 -8.71 12.17 11.89
C GLY A 71 -9.37 11.65 10.60
N GLY A 72 -9.98 10.48 10.67
CA GLY A 72 -10.60 9.81 9.51
C GLY A 72 -9.64 8.88 8.77
N GLY A 73 -9.99 8.56 7.53
CA GLY A 73 -9.17 7.69 6.68
C GLY A 73 -7.95 8.43 6.11
N TRP A 74 -7.03 7.68 5.51
CA TRP A 74 -5.93 8.25 4.74
C TRP A 74 -5.44 7.25 3.70
N LEU A 75 -5.06 7.77 2.53
CA LEU A 75 -4.83 6.98 1.32
C LEU A 75 -3.69 7.62 0.51
N LEU A 76 -2.67 6.83 0.21
CA LEU A 76 -1.64 7.16 -0.77
C LEU A 76 -2.27 7.03 -2.16
N THR A 77 -2.87 8.10 -2.67
CA THR A 77 -3.63 8.07 -3.93
C THR A 77 -2.75 8.02 -5.17
N GLU A 78 -1.46 8.31 -5.02
CA GLU A 78 -0.54 8.28 -6.13
C GLU A 78 0.90 8.03 -5.68
N PHE A 79 1.55 7.05 -6.30
CA PHE A 79 2.98 6.82 -6.18
C PHE A 79 3.49 6.07 -7.40
N GLY A 80 4.82 6.06 -7.57
CA GLY A 80 5.45 5.30 -8.64
C GLY A 80 5.91 6.21 -9.77
N SER A 81 5.33 6.05 -10.96
CA SER A 81 5.93 6.59 -12.20
C SER A 81 7.40 6.13 -12.34
N LEU A 82 7.61 4.83 -12.22
CA LEU A 82 8.91 4.17 -12.28
C LEU A 82 8.94 3.17 -13.45
N GLY A 83 10.14 2.90 -13.96
CA GLY A 83 10.34 1.93 -15.03
C GLY A 83 10.19 0.48 -14.56
N ASN A 84 10.90 -0.41 -15.23
CA ASN A 84 10.95 -1.85 -14.90
C ASN A 84 12.39 -2.34 -14.67
N SER A 85 13.33 -1.40 -14.47
CA SER A 85 14.72 -1.74 -14.13
C SER A 85 14.83 -2.22 -12.68
N SER A 86 15.94 -2.87 -12.32
CA SER A 86 16.15 -3.33 -10.95
C SER A 86 16.09 -2.19 -9.91
N LEU A 87 16.60 -1.01 -10.27
CA LEU A 87 16.59 0.16 -9.38
C LEU A 87 15.17 0.73 -9.21
N ASP A 88 14.41 0.81 -10.31
CA ASP A 88 12.99 1.20 -10.28
C ASP A 88 12.16 0.25 -9.40
N LEU A 89 12.39 -1.06 -9.55
CA LEU A 89 11.66 -2.08 -8.79
C LEU A 89 12.04 -2.09 -7.31
N GLN A 90 13.30 -1.77 -6.98
CA GLN A 90 13.74 -1.60 -5.59
C GLN A 90 13.01 -0.43 -4.94
N GLU A 91 12.94 0.70 -5.64
CA GLU A 91 12.24 1.89 -5.17
C GLU A 91 10.73 1.62 -4.99
N LEU A 92 10.12 0.97 -5.99
CA LEU A 92 8.71 0.62 -5.94
C LEU A 92 8.39 -0.32 -4.77
N ARG A 93 9.25 -1.31 -4.53
CA ARG A 93 9.13 -2.23 -3.40
C ARG A 93 9.21 -1.48 -2.08
N ARG A 94 10.16 -0.55 -1.94
CA ARG A 94 10.36 0.22 -0.71
C ARG A 94 9.12 1.05 -0.36
N VAL A 95 8.48 1.71 -1.33
CA VAL A 95 7.21 2.45 -1.09
C VAL A 95 6.08 1.50 -0.70
N VAL A 96 5.96 0.34 -1.35
CA VAL A 96 4.99 -0.71 -1.01
C VAL A 96 5.18 -1.17 0.44
N GLU A 97 6.42 -1.45 0.85
CA GLU A 97 6.76 -1.88 2.22
C GLU A 97 6.45 -0.80 3.26
N LEU A 98 6.76 0.47 2.98
CA LEU A 98 6.42 1.59 3.87
C LEU A 98 4.90 1.76 4.01
N ALA A 99 4.15 1.56 2.92
CA ALA A 99 2.69 1.61 2.97
C ALA A 99 2.10 0.50 3.83
N ASP A 100 2.60 -0.73 3.71
CA ASP A 100 2.20 -1.85 4.56
C ASP A 100 2.51 -1.57 6.03
N GLN A 101 3.72 -1.08 6.34
CA GLN A 101 4.13 -0.71 7.70
C GLN A 101 3.29 0.43 8.29
N ALA A 102 2.89 1.39 7.46
CA ALA A 102 2.02 2.48 7.85
C ALA A 102 0.53 2.09 7.91
N LEU A 103 0.16 0.87 7.50
CA LEU A 103 -1.22 0.41 7.37
C LEU A 103 -2.08 1.37 6.54
N THR A 104 -1.50 1.92 5.46
CA THR A 104 -2.19 2.83 4.54
C THR A 104 -2.41 2.18 3.19
N SER A 105 -3.59 2.42 2.61
CA SER A 105 -3.90 1.96 1.26
C SER A 105 -3.10 2.77 0.24
N ARG A 106 -2.88 2.19 -0.96
CA ARG A 106 -2.09 2.81 -2.02
C ARG A 106 -2.69 2.60 -3.40
N ILE A 107 -2.50 3.56 -4.30
CA ILE A 107 -2.92 3.50 -5.70
C ILE A 107 -1.71 3.85 -6.57
N TYR A 108 -1.30 2.91 -7.43
CA TYR A 108 -0.13 3.07 -8.29
C TYR A 108 -0.42 3.94 -9.52
N TRP A 109 0.45 4.91 -9.79
CA TRP A 109 0.49 5.63 -11.06
C TRP A 109 1.44 4.92 -12.04
N GLN A 110 0.94 4.29 -13.10
CA GLN A 110 -0.46 4.17 -13.52
C GLN A 110 -0.73 2.80 -14.12
N TYR A 111 -2.00 2.41 -14.21
CA TYR A 111 -2.38 1.15 -14.82
C TYR A 111 -1.98 1.09 -16.31
N LYS A 112 -2.45 2.07 -17.11
CA LYS A 112 -2.13 2.19 -18.54
C LYS A 112 -2.17 3.67 -18.92
N ALA A 113 -1.21 4.11 -19.72
CA ALA A 113 -1.25 5.47 -20.24
C ALA A 113 -2.39 5.68 -21.23
N TYR A 114 -3.09 6.80 -21.05
CA TYR A 114 -4.10 7.26 -21.99
C TYR A 114 -4.09 8.79 -22.03
N LYS A 115 -3.46 9.35 -23.09
CA LYS A 115 -3.31 10.81 -23.26
C LYS A 115 -2.75 11.50 -22.00
N ASP A 116 -1.86 10.82 -21.30
CA ASP A 116 -1.22 11.31 -20.10
C ASP A 116 -0.22 12.42 -20.47
N LEU A 117 -0.49 13.64 -19.99
CA LEU A 117 0.36 14.83 -20.16
C LEU A 117 1.17 15.15 -18.89
N THR A 118 0.97 14.41 -17.79
CA THR A 118 1.64 14.65 -16.49
C THR A 118 2.84 13.74 -16.27
N SER A 119 2.93 12.58 -16.94
CA SER A 119 4.07 11.66 -16.75
C SER A 119 5.42 12.23 -17.20
N SER A 120 6.39 12.18 -16.29
CA SER A 120 7.77 12.62 -16.48
C SER A 120 8.60 11.74 -17.43
N GLY A 121 8.18 10.49 -17.68
CA GLY A 121 8.89 9.53 -18.55
C GLY A 121 8.43 9.49 -20.01
N GLY A 122 7.43 10.31 -20.37
CA GLY A 122 6.82 10.34 -21.70
C GLY A 122 5.88 9.16 -21.97
N TYR A 123 4.78 9.45 -22.69
CA TYR A 123 3.81 8.55 -23.36
C TYR A 123 3.65 7.12 -22.83
N GLY A 124 3.64 6.92 -21.50
CA GLY A 124 3.26 5.65 -20.87
C GLY A 124 4.35 4.62 -20.60
N ARG A 125 5.62 4.93 -20.83
CA ARG A 125 6.76 4.01 -20.57
C ARG A 125 6.88 3.56 -19.11
N LEU A 126 6.27 4.32 -18.20
CA LEU A 126 6.32 4.11 -16.75
C LEU A 126 5.05 3.44 -16.20
N SER A 127 4.10 3.07 -17.05
CA SER A 127 2.84 2.42 -16.64
C SER A 127 3.04 0.94 -16.27
N LEU A 128 2.01 0.30 -15.71
CA LEU A 128 1.95 -1.15 -15.54
C LEU A 128 1.79 -1.87 -16.89
N TYR A 129 1.03 -1.28 -17.82
CA TYR A 129 0.95 -1.69 -19.21
C TYR A 129 1.71 -0.70 -20.09
N THR A 130 2.79 -1.15 -20.72
CA THR A 130 3.59 -0.36 -21.66
C THR A 130 3.36 -0.88 -23.06
N ASP A 131 2.93 -0.03 -23.99
CA ASP A 131 2.59 -0.40 -25.38
C ASP A 131 1.59 -1.56 -25.52
N GLY A 132 0.76 -1.77 -24.49
CA GLY A 132 -0.23 -2.86 -24.43
C GLY A 132 0.25 -4.09 -23.67
N ASP A 133 1.54 -4.17 -23.33
CA ASP A 133 2.14 -5.32 -22.65
C ASP A 133 2.25 -5.13 -21.14
N LEU A 134 1.82 -6.15 -20.40
CA LEU A 134 1.91 -6.20 -18.95
C LEU A 134 3.36 -6.33 -18.47
N GLN A 135 3.80 -5.39 -17.65
CA GLN A 135 5.11 -5.43 -17.00
C GLN A 135 5.10 -6.39 -15.81
N SER A 136 5.36 -7.68 -16.07
CA SER A 136 5.21 -8.77 -15.07
C SER A 136 6.05 -8.59 -13.81
N ASN A 137 7.29 -8.07 -13.92
CA ASN A 137 8.14 -7.81 -12.75
C ASN A 137 7.54 -6.70 -11.86
N LYS A 138 7.05 -5.63 -12.48
CA LYS A 138 6.33 -4.55 -11.80
C LYS A 138 5.03 -5.05 -11.17
N LEU A 139 4.24 -5.87 -11.87
CA LEU A 139 3.05 -6.50 -11.29
C LEU A 139 3.39 -7.29 -10.03
N ARG A 140 4.43 -8.14 -10.09
CA ARG A 140 4.91 -8.92 -8.94
C ARG A 140 5.32 -8.04 -7.76
N THR A 141 5.92 -6.87 -8.01
CA THR A 141 6.30 -5.91 -6.96
C THR A 141 5.10 -5.18 -6.35
N LEU A 142 4.07 -4.87 -7.16
CA LEU A 142 2.88 -4.13 -6.71
C LEU A 142 1.85 -5.03 -6.01
N ALA A 143 1.58 -6.19 -6.60
CA ALA A 143 0.57 -7.14 -6.15
C ALA A 143 1.16 -8.05 -5.07
N THR A 144 1.46 -7.47 -3.91
CA THR A 144 1.85 -8.21 -2.71
C THR A 144 0.62 -8.73 -1.98
N PRO A 145 0.74 -9.81 -1.18
CA PRO A 145 -0.31 -10.22 -0.27
C PRO A 145 -0.69 -9.09 0.70
N PHE A 146 -1.98 -8.92 0.97
CA PHE A 146 -2.47 -7.90 1.91
C PHE A 146 -3.82 -8.26 2.52
N ALA A 147 -4.13 -7.70 3.69
CA ALA A 147 -5.44 -7.82 4.31
C ALA A 147 -6.41 -6.80 3.66
N GLN A 148 -7.38 -7.30 2.89
CA GLN A 148 -8.46 -6.50 2.29
C GLN A 148 -9.43 -5.99 3.36
N CYS A 149 -9.69 -6.84 4.36
CA CYS A 149 -10.55 -6.54 5.49
C CYS A 149 -9.97 -7.19 6.74
N VAL A 150 -9.99 -6.49 7.86
CA VAL A 150 -9.56 -7.02 9.16
C VAL A 150 -10.73 -6.90 10.12
N ALA A 151 -11.15 -8.03 10.68
CA ALA A 151 -12.19 -8.09 11.71
C ALA A 151 -11.63 -7.67 13.08
N GLY A 152 -11.23 -6.40 13.19
CA GLY A 152 -10.51 -5.87 14.33
C GLY A 152 -9.69 -4.64 13.98
N SER A 153 -8.66 -4.38 14.78
CA SER A 153 -7.73 -3.27 14.56
C SER A 153 -6.38 -3.82 14.12
N PRO A 154 -5.93 -3.59 12.87
CA PRO A 154 -4.60 -4.01 12.43
C PRO A 154 -3.52 -3.26 13.22
N VAL A 155 -2.48 -3.99 13.60
CA VAL A 155 -1.32 -3.49 14.35
C VAL A 155 -0.05 -3.59 13.51
N PHE A 156 0.04 -4.61 12.66
CA PHE A 156 1.19 -4.85 11.82
C PHE A 156 0.79 -5.59 10.55
N MET A 157 1.37 -5.20 9.41
CA MET A 157 1.26 -5.92 8.16
C MET A 157 2.59 -5.83 7.41
N ARG A 158 3.08 -6.96 6.91
CA ARG A 158 4.31 -7.00 6.12
C ARG A 158 4.33 -8.21 5.20
N PHE A 159 4.79 -7.99 3.99
CA PHE A 159 5.22 -9.05 3.08
C PHE A 159 6.74 -8.97 2.85
N VAL A 160 7.42 -10.11 2.86
CA VAL A 160 8.85 -10.23 2.53
C VAL A 160 8.99 -11.04 1.24
N PRO A 161 9.22 -10.39 0.09
CA PRO A 161 9.25 -11.07 -1.22
C PRO A 161 10.30 -12.18 -1.32
N GLU A 162 11.45 -12.03 -0.65
CA GLU A 162 12.57 -12.97 -0.70
C GLU A 162 12.23 -14.34 -0.12
N THR A 163 11.36 -14.36 0.90
CA THR A 163 10.92 -15.57 1.58
C THR A 163 9.45 -15.89 1.30
N SER A 164 8.76 -15.03 0.55
CA SER A 164 7.31 -15.04 0.35
C SER A 164 6.51 -15.10 1.66
N VAL A 165 7.04 -14.56 2.76
CA VAL A 165 6.34 -14.57 4.05
C VAL A 165 5.45 -13.34 4.15
N PHE A 166 4.15 -13.57 4.29
CA PHE A 166 3.19 -12.55 4.70
C PHE A 166 2.86 -12.70 6.18
N ALA A 167 2.88 -11.60 6.92
CA ALA A 167 2.54 -11.53 8.33
C ALA A 167 1.53 -10.41 8.57
N LEU A 168 0.48 -10.74 9.31
CA LEU A 168 -0.57 -9.83 9.76
C LEU A 168 -0.75 -10.01 11.27
N GLU A 169 -0.73 -8.91 12.01
CA GLU A 169 -1.10 -8.86 13.42
C GLU A 169 -2.24 -7.86 13.59
N TYR A 170 -3.25 -8.25 14.34
CA TYR A 170 -4.39 -7.40 14.65
C TYR A 170 -5.00 -7.76 15.99
N ILE A 171 -5.63 -6.78 16.62
CA ILE A 171 -6.45 -6.98 17.81
C ILE A 171 -7.85 -7.39 17.33
N PRO A 172 -8.32 -8.61 17.57
CA PRO A 172 -9.61 -9.06 17.08
C PRO A 172 -10.76 -8.27 17.71
N ALA A 173 -11.76 -7.90 16.92
CA ALA A 173 -13.01 -7.37 17.45
C ALA A 173 -13.90 -8.53 17.93
N ALA A 174 -14.66 -8.32 19.01
CA ALA A 174 -15.66 -9.29 19.42
C ALA A 174 -16.76 -9.40 18.36
N ALA A 175 -17.11 -10.64 17.96
CA ALA A 175 -18.26 -10.86 17.10
C ALA A 175 -19.55 -10.68 17.93
N PRO A 176 -20.63 -10.11 17.37
CA PRO A 176 -21.94 -10.16 18.00
C PRO A 176 -22.35 -11.63 18.26
N ARG A 177 -23.13 -11.89 19.32
CA ARG A 177 -23.52 -13.26 19.68
C ARG A 177 -24.17 -13.99 18.51
N GLY A 178 -23.67 -15.19 18.22
CA GLY A 178 -24.18 -16.04 17.14
C GLY A 178 -23.70 -15.65 15.74
N LEU A 179 -22.84 -14.62 15.62
CA LEU A 179 -22.18 -14.25 14.38
C LEU A 179 -20.68 -14.56 14.44
N ARG A 180 -20.04 -14.55 13.27
CA ARG A 180 -18.60 -14.66 13.10
C ARG A 180 -18.05 -13.34 12.56
N ALA A 181 -16.86 -12.98 12.99
CA ALA A 181 -16.13 -11.87 12.43
C ALA A 181 -15.07 -12.43 11.48
N THR A 182 -14.99 -11.88 10.26
CA THR A 182 -14.17 -12.44 9.17
C THR A 182 -13.15 -11.42 8.70
N SER A 183 -11.86 -11.76 8.80
CA SER A 183 -10.78 -11.07 8.10
C SER A 183 -10.59 -11.70 6.72
N VAL A 184 -10.32 -10.87 5.71
CA VAL A 184 -10.15 -11.28 4.31
C VAL A 184 -8.76 -10.87 3.86
N ILE A 185 -7.96 -11.85 3.43
CA ILE A 185 -6.58 -11.67 3.01
C ILE A 185 -6.46 -12.08 1.53
N HIS A 186 -6.01 -11.17 0.69
CA HIS A 186 -5.65 -11.51 -0.69
C HIS A 186 -4.19 -11.94 -0.74
N LEU A 187 -3.93 -13.19 -1.16
CA LEU A 187 -2.61 -13.79 -1.14
C LEU A 187 -1.80 -13.55 -2.41
N ALA A 188 -2.43 -13.11 -3.51
CA ALA A 188 -1.79 -13.04 -4.83
C ALA A 188 -1.00 -14.34 -5.18
N ALA A 189 -1.65 -15.50 -4.97
CA ALA A 189 -0.96 -16.79 -4.91
C ALA A 189 -0.31 -17.21 -6.23
N GLU A 190 -0.87 -16.83 -7.37
CA GLU A 190 -0.28 -17.08 -8.70
C GLU A 190 1.08 -16.40 -8.89
N LEU A 191 1.31 -15.29 -8.16
CA LEU A 191 2.56 -14.57 -8.17
C LEU A 191 3.52 -15.17 -7.15
N HIS A 192 3.11 -15.30 -5.88
CA HIS A 192 4.04 -15.54 -4.77
C HIS A 192 3.99 -16.93 -4.14
N TYR A 193 2.96 -17.74 -4.44
CA TYR A 193 2.69 -19.02 -3.78
C TYR A 193 2.35 -20.15 -4.77
N ARG A 194 3.12 -20.25 -5.86
CA ARG A 194 2.85 -21.21 -6.95
C ARG A 194 2.90 -22.68 -6.52
N ASP A 195 3.73 -22.98 -5.54
CA ASP A 195 3.88 -24.32 -4.97
C ASP A 195 2.97 -24.53 -3.74
N GLY A 196 2.02 -23.61 -3.51
CA GLY A 196 1.18 -23.55 -2.34
C GLY A 196 1.75 -22.70 -1.20
N PHE A 197 1.03 -22.66 -0.09
CA PHE A 197 1.40 -21.90 1.10
C PHE A 197 0.98 -22.66 2.37
N ARG A 198 1.50 -22.22 3.51
CA ARG A 198 1.08 -22.69 4.83
C ARG A 198 0.69 -21.49 5.68
N VAL A 199 -0.36 -21.64 6.48
CA VAL A 199 -0.83 -20.62 7.40
C VAL A 199 -0.47 -21.05 8.81
N PHE A 200 0.14 -20.14 9.56
CA PHE A 200 0.45 -20.31 10.97
C PHE A 200 -0.29 -19.21 11.74
N THR A 201 -0.95 -19.57 12.82
CA THR A 201 -1.64 -18.64 13.71
C THR A 201 -1.06 -18.75 15.11
N ASN A 202 -0.80 -17.62 15.76
CA ASN A 202 -0.25 -17.55 17.12
C ASN A 202 -1.32 -17.65 18.20
N ALA A 203 -2.58 -17.36 17.85
CA ALA A 203 -3.68 -17.30 18.78
C ALA A 203 -4.53 -18.57 18.74
N ALA A 204 -4.85 -19.09 19.93
CA ALA A 204 -6.05 -19.87 20.16
C ALA A 204 -7.26 -18.91 20.15
N MET A 205 -7.63 -18.39 18.97
CA MET A 205 -8.91 -17.69 18.87
C MET A 205 -10.03 -18.73 18.98
N ASP A 206 -11.01 -18.48 19.85
CA ASP A 206 -12.15 -19.35 19.98
C ASP A 206 -12.92 -19.41 18.67
N GLY A 207 -13.15 -20.65 18.20
CA GLY A 207 -13.84 -20.89 16.93
C GLY A 207 -13.04 -20.47 15.70
N LEU A 208 -11.71 -20.32 15.77
CA LEU A 208 -10.88 -20.03 14.60
C LEU A 208 -11.16 -21.01 13.45
N SER A 209 -11.47 -20.48 12.27
CA SER A 209 -11.46 -21.28 11.04
C SER A 209 -10.81 -20.53 9.90
N LEU A 210 -10.22 -21.31 8.99
CA LEU A 210 -9.58 -20.82 7.78
C LEU A 210 -10.29 -21.43 6.58
N SER A 211 -10.74 -20.58 5.66
CA SER A 211 -11.28 -21.00 4.36
C SER A 211 -10.49 -20.32 3.24
N LEU A 212 -10.24 -21.08 2.16
CA LEU A 212 -9.66 -20.56 0.94
C LEU A 212 -10.75 -20.56 -0.13
N SER A 213 -11.08 -19.38 -0.65
CA SER A 213 -12.02 -19.22 -1.75
C SER A 213 -11.30 -18.94 -3.07
N GLU A 214 -12.06 -18.94 -4.18
CA GLU A 214 -11.53 -18.69 -5.52
C GLU A 214 -10.79 -17.35 -5.58
N GLY A 215 -9.71 -17.28 -6.36
CA GLY A 215 -8.98 -16.02 -6.56
C GLY A 215 -7.96 -15.65 -5.48
N SER A 216 -7.40 -16.65 -4.77
CA SER A 216 -6.35 -16.45 -3.75
C SER A 216 -6.82 -15.68 -2.51
N ILE A 217 -8.07 -15.87 -2.09
CA ILE A 217 -8.65 -15.19 -0.93
C ILE A 217 -8.67 -16.15 0.27
N LEU A 218 -7.95 -15.78 1.32
CA LEU A 218 -7.96 -16.46 2.61
C LEU A 218 -8.88 -15.72 3.57
N GLU A 219 -9.89 -16.41 4.06
CA GLU A 219 -10.79 -15.94 5.11
C GLU A 219 -10.36 -16.50 6.46
N VAL A 220 -10.29 -15.64 7.45
CA VAL A 220 -9.96 -15.98 8.84
C VAL A 220 -11.14 -15.57 9.70
N GLU A 221 -11.85 -16.54 10.26
CA GLU A 221 -13.05 -16.29 11.05
C GLU A 221 -12.85 -16.61 12.53
N HIS A 222 -13.46 -15.80 13.41
CA HIS A 222 -13.48 -16.05 14.85
C HIS A 222 -14.84 -15.67 15.47
N THR A 223 -15.17 -16.24 16.64
CA THR A 223 -16.44 -16.00 17.35
C THR A 223 -16.31 -15.08 18.57
N SER A 224 -15.14 -15.00 19.19
CA SER A 224 -14.86 -14.10 20.33
C SER A 224 -13.37 -13.79 20.40
N ALA A 225 -13.04 -12.59 20.90
CA ALA A 225 -11.69 -12.15 21.20
C ALA A 225 -11.29 -12.52 22.64
#